data_AF-A0A652YH74-F1
#
_entry.id   AF-A0A652YH74-F1
#
_cell.length_a   1.000
_cell.length_b   1.000
_cell.length_c   1.000
_cell.angle_alpha   90.00
_cell.angle_beta   90.00
_cell.angle_gamma   90.00
#
_symmetry.space_group_name_H-M   'P 1'
#
loop_
_entity.id
_entity.type
_entity.pdbx_description
1 polymer ?
#
loop_
_entity_poly.entity_id
_entity_poly.type
_entity_poly.pdbx_seq_one_letter_code
_entity_poly.pdbx_strand_id
1 'polypeptide(L)' 'MSRLASLTPATAVGASKDLLAELVNRHGQVGDMVAAMAHSPAVLGGYLQLSRAMKRAKLSQ' A
#
# COMPACT_ATOMS: atom_id res chain seq x y z
N MET A 1 -11.59 -2.07 -15.60
CA MET A 1 -10.83 -3.23 -15.09
C MET A 1 -9.38 -2.82 -14.88
N SER A 2 -8.79 -3.09 -13.71
CA SER A 2 -7.35 -2.89 -13.48
C SER A 2 -6.55 -3.85 -14.37
N ARG A 3 -5.50 -3.37 -15.04
CA ARG A 3 -4.58 -4.22 -15.83
C ARG A 3 -3.64 -5.03 -14.93
N LEU A 4 -3.49 -4.63 -13.68
CA LEU A 4 -2.66 -5.31 -12.68
C LEU A 4 -3.58 -6.07 -11.73
N ALA A 5 -3.27 -7.35 -11.50
CA ALA A 5 -3.97 -8.18 -10.53
C ALA A 5 -3.75 -7.62 -9.12
N SER A 6 -4.80 -7.47 -8.32
CA SER A 6 -4.63 -7.05 -6.93
C SER A 6 -3.93 -8.15 -6.13
N LEU A 7 -2.86 -7.81 -5.43
CA LEU A 7 -2.20 -8.74 -4.51
C LEU A 7 -2.74 -8.55 -3.09
N THR A 8 -2.92 -9.67 -2.41
CA THR A 8 -3.30 -9.72 -0.99
C THR A 8 -2.07 -10.12 -0.16
N PRO A 9 -2.07 -9.93 1.17
CA PRO A 9 -1.01 -10.47 2.02
C PRO A 9 -0.82 -11.99 1.90
N ALA A 10 -1.85 -12.72 1.44
CA ALA A 10 -1.77 -14.15 1.20
C ALA A 10 -1.04 -14.52 -0.09
N THR A 11 -1.07 -13.64 -1.11
CA THR A 11 -0.48 -13.90 -2.43
C THR A 11 0.81 -13.11 -2.70
N ALA A 12 1.05 -12.02 -1.97
CA ALA A 12 2.28 -11.26 -2.05
C ALA A 12 3.45 -12.00 -1.37
N VAL A 13 4.66 -11.69 -1.80
CA VAL A 13 5.89 -12.28 -1.27
C VAL A 13 6.89 -11.20 -0.85
N GLY A 14 7.81 -11.57 0.04
CA GLY A 14 8.86 -10.68 0.54
C GLY A 14 8.31 -9.39 1.17
N ALA A 15 9.03 -8.28 0.98
CA ALA A 15 8.71 -7.00 1.61
C ALA A 15 7.29 -6.48 1.30
N SER A 16 6.73 -6.77 0.12
CA SER A 16 5.35 -6.40 -0.22
C SER A 16 4.33 -7.09 0.69
N LYS A 17 4.56 -8.36 1.04
CA LYS A 17 3.70 -9.11 1.97
C LYS A 17 3.69 -8.45 3.34
N ASP A 18 4.87 -8.12 3.86
CA ASP A 18 5.01 -7.53 5.19
C ASP A 18 4.33 -6.16 5.25
N LEU A 19 4.52 -5.32 4.23
CA LEU A 19 3.87 -4.01 4.12
C LEU A 19 2.35 -4.13 4.03
N LEU A 20 1.82 -5.06 3.23
CA LEU A 20 0.38 -5.30 3.13
C LEU A 20 -0.21 -5.84 4.43
N ALA A 21 0.47 -6.79 5.08
CA ALA A 21 0.04 -7.35 6.36
C ALA A 21 -0.01 -6.27 7.44
N GLU A 22 0.99 -5.39 7.51
CA GLU A 22 0.98 -4.24 8.42
C GLU A 22 -0.17 -3.27 8.12
N LEU A 23 -0.53 -3.10 6.84
CA LEU A 23 -1.66 -2.26 6.44
C LEU A 23 -3.01 -2.86 6.85
N VAL A 24 -3.20 -4.16 6.64
CA VAL A 24 -4.39 -4.90 7.09
C VAL A 24 -4.50 -4.84 8.61
N ASN A 25 -3.40 -5.05 9.34
CA ASN A 25 -3.41 -5.00 10.80
C ASN A 25 -3.79 -3.61 11.34
N ARG A 26 -3.44 -2.53 10.63
CA ARG A 26 -3.76 -1.15 11.07
C ARG A 26 -5.14 -0.67 10.65
N HIS A 27 -5.60 -1.06 9.46
CA HIS A 27 -6.78 -0.47 8.82
C HIS A 27 -7.89 -1.48 8.49
N GLY A 28 -7.70 -2.76 8.84
CA GLY A 28 -8.62 -3.87 8.59
C GLY A 28 -8.63 -4.35 7.13
N GLN A 29 -8.34 -3.47 6.18
CA GLN A 29 -8.33 -3.78 4.75
C GLN A 29 -7.30 -2.96 4.00
N VAL A 30 -6.94 -3.44 2.81
CA VAL A 30 -6.08 -2.74 1.85
C VAL A 30 -6.94 -2.30 0.68
N GLY A 31 -6.87 -1.02 0.29
CA GLY A 31 -7.59 -0.53 -0.90
C GLY A 31 -6.99 -1.07 -2.20
N ASP A 32 -7.83 -1.17 -3.24
CA ASP A 32 -7.48 -1.78 -4.55
C ASP A 32 -6.20 -1.20 -5.18
N MET A 33 -5.98 0.11 -5.03
CA MET A 33 -4.79 0.78 -5.55
C MET A 33 -3.51 0.27 -4.88
N VAL A 34 -3.52 0.14 -3.55
CA VAL A 34 -2.37 -0.33 -2.76
C VAL A 34 -2.12 -1.82 -3.01
N ALA A 35 -3.19 -2.60 -3.17
CA ALA A 35 -3.12 -4.01 -3.56
C ALA A 35 -2.50 -4.20 -4.96
N ALA A 36 -2.80 -3.32 -5.92
CA ALA A 36 -2.16 -3.33 -7.23
C ALA A 36 -0.69 -2.88 -7.21
N MET A 37 -0.29 -2.02 -6.27
CA MET A 37 1.11 -1.59 -6.15
C MET A 37 2.03 -2.62 -5.51
N ALA A 38 1.48 -3.62 -4.81
CA ALA A 38 2.28 -4.65 -4.13
C ALA A 38 3.09 -5.55 -5.07
N HIS A 39 2.90 -5.46 -6.39
CA HIS A 39 3.81 -6.07 -7.38
C HIS A 39 5.23 -5.49 -7.31
N SER A 40 5.38 -4.29 -6.75
CA SER A 40 6.67 -3.65 -6.52
C SER A 40 6.77 -3.10 -5.09
N PRO A 41 7.64 -3.68 -4.24
CA PRO A 41 7.85 -3.17 -2.88
C PRO A 41 8.31 -1.71 -2.86
N ALA A 42 9.09 -1.28 -3.86
CA ALA A 42 9.57 0.10 -3.96
C ALA A 42 8.43 1.09 -4.24
N VAL A 43 7.50 0.73 -5.14
CA VAL A 43 6.32 1.56 -5.44
C VAL A 43 5.40 1.64 -4.23
N LEU A 44 5.09 0.49 -3.62
CA LEU A 44 4.27 0.43 -2.42
C LEU A 44 4.89 1.24 -1.27
N GLY A 45 6.16 1.01 -0.97
CA GLY A 45 6.89 1.73 0.07
C GLY A 45 6.93 3.25 -0.17
N GLY A 46 7.25 3.67 -1.40
CA GLY A 46 7.28 5.08 -1.79
C GLY A 46 5.90 5.76 -1.65
N TYR A 47 4.83 5.10 -2.11
CA TYR A 47 3.48 5.61 -1.96
C TYR A 47 3.08 5.78 -0.48
N LEU A 48 3.40 4.80 0.36
CA LEU A 48 3.07 4.88 1.79
C LEU A 48 3.84 5.99 2.50
N GLN A 49 5.11 6.20 2.15
CA GLN A 49 5.91 7.31 2.65
C GLN A 49 5.32 8.66 2.23
N LEU A 50 4.91 8.79 0.96
CA LEU A 50 4.26 9.99 0.43
C LEU A 50 2.94 10.26 1.15
N SER A 51 2.05 9.27 1.24
CA SER A 51 0.76 9.38 1.94
C SER A 51 0.94 9.84 3.38
N ARG A 52 1.92 9.25 4.08
CA ARG A 52 2.26 9.62 5.45
C ARG A 52 2.88 11.02 5.56
N ALA A 53 3.65 11.47 4.57
CA ALA A 53 4.17 12.83 4.53
C ALA A 53 3.05 13.86 4.27
N MET A 54 2.15 13.57 3.32
CA MET A 54 0.99 14.41 3.01
C MET A 54 0.05 14.56 4.20
N LYS A 55 -0.19 13.48 4.96
CA LYS A 55 -1.00 13.55 6.19
C LYS A 55 -0.42 14.50 7.25
N ARG A 56 0.91 14.68 7.28
CA ARG A 56 1.57 15.62 8.18
C ARG A 56 1.68 17.03 7.61
N ALA A 57 1.57 17.18 6.30
CA ALA A 57 1.61 18.49 5.68
C ALA A 57 0.39 19.29 6.15
N LYS A 58 0.61 20.51 6.63
CA LYS A 58 -0.48 21.46 6.88
C LYS A 58 -0.94 21.98 5.53
N LEU A 59 -2.01 21.39 5.00
CA LEU A 59 -2.80 22.04 3.96
C LEU A 59 -3.62 23.12 4.68
N SER A 60 -3.18 24.37 4.62
CA SER A 60 -4.08 25.46 4.97
C SER A 60 -5.17 25.48 3.90
N GLN A 61 -6.42 25.55 4.35
CA GLN A 61 -7.52 25.96 3.49
C GLN A 61 -7.31 27.40 3.04
#